data_AF-A0A5R8M1B7-F1
#
_entry.id   AF-A0A5R8M1B7-F1
#
_cell.length_a   1.000
_cell.length_b   1.000
_cell.length_c   1.000
_cell.angle_alpha   90.00
_cell.angle_beta   90.00
_cell.angle_gamma   90.00
#
_symmetry.space_group_name_H-M   'P 1'
#
loop_
_entity.id
_entity.type
_entity.pdbx_description
1 polymer ?
#
loop_
_entity_poly.entity_id
_entity_poly.type
_entity_poly.pdbx_seq_one_letter_code
_entity_poly.pdbx_strand_id
1 'polypeptide(L)'
;MKSGKFVGPDRAAVIDNIRRAVTAKTFNVKVEQHDPTFSESEETAIINRYLHQRRAWSFRLKTLICRLMVNAYALRVTKDVDVVGIDKIRSIKSGGVITSNHFSPFENMAVRKAVRLAGRHRMYIVSQDTNLAMKGLLGFVMNYDDTIPLSGRPSFLNGPFLQMLTAAFNGNHWVLIYPEQEMWFNYRKPRPPKRGAYFYAAAANVPIISCFTEIRDLPARENQQLREVRYILHVLDPIYPDPKLSVRDNSFQMMERDYRQKCRAYEAAYHRKLTYTFSTKDIAGWDPQK
;
A
#
# COMPACT_ATOMS: atom_id res chain seq x y z
N MET A 1 -15.86 5.05 -1.48
CA MET A 1 -15.59 3.61 -1.32
C MET A 1 -16.26 3.16 -0.04
N LYS A 2 -17.31 2.34 -0.16
CA LYS A 2 -17.93 1.68 1.01
C LYS A 2 -17.14 0.41 1.27
N SER A 3 -16.77 0.14 2.52
CA SER A 3 -16.00 -1.05 2.95
C SER A 3 -16.70 -2.39 2.70
N GLY A 4 -17.97 -2.36 2.28
CA GLY A 4 -18.85 -3.51 2.09
C GLY A 4 -18.40 -4.55 1.06
N LYS A 5 -17.82 -5.65 1.56
CA LYS A 5 -18.08 -7.09 1.22
C LYS A 5 -16.92 -8.04 1.57
N PHE A 6 -15.78 -7.55 2.07
CA PHE A 6 -14.60 -8.38 2.39
C PHE A 6 -14.24 -8.32 3.88
N VAL A 7 -15.25 -8.31 4.72
CA VAL A 7 -15.08 -8.42 6.17
C VAL A 7 -15.00 -9.91 6.50
N GLY A 8 -13.78 -10.43 6.69
CA GLY A 8 -13.53 -11.77 7.22
C GLY A 8 -14.21 -11.97 8.58
N PRO A 9 -14.47 -13.23 8.96
CA PRO A 9 -15.47 -13.59 9.97
C PRO A 9 -15.15 -13.14 11.41
N ASP A 10 -13.90 -12.85 11.75
CA ASP A 10 -13.51 -12.51 13.13
C ASP A 10 -12.72 -11.19 13.22
N ARG A 11 -13.41 -10.06 13.04
CA ARG A 11 -12.79 -8.74 13.17
C ARG A 11 -12.38 -8.42 14.60
N ALA A 12 -13.07 -8.97 15.60
CA ALA A 12 -12.73 -8.77 17.00
C ALA A 12 -11.33 -9.32 17.32
N ALA A 13 -11.01 -10.53 16.86
CA ALA A 13 -9.68 -11.09 17.09
C ALA A 13 -8.57 -10.39 16.31
N VAL A 14 -8.82 -9.92 15.07
CA VAL A 14 -7.85 -9.09 14.34
C VAL A 14 -7.56 -7.79 15.10
N ILE A 15 -8.57 -7.17 15.68
CA ILE A 15 -8.41 -5.96 16.49
C ILE A 15 -7.63 -6.25 17.78
N ASP A 16 -7.86 -7.41 18.41
CA ASP A 16 -7.05 -7.84 19.55
C ASP A 16 -5.58 -8.09 19.18
N ASN A 17 -5.32 -8.68 18.00
CA ASN A 17 -3.97 -8.82 17.47
C ASN A 17 -3.28 -7.46 17.29
N ILE A 18 -3.99 -6.47 16.73
CA ILE A 18 -3.50 -5.09 16.62
C ILE A 18 -3.19 -4.52 18.00
N ARG A 19 -4.09 -4.66 18.98
CA ARG A 19 -3.87 -4.20 20.36
C ARG A 19 -2.61 -4.81 20.97
N ARG A 20 -2.42 -6.12 20.82
CA ARG A 20 -1.23 -6.84 21.30
C ARG A 20 0.05 -6.33 20.63
N ALA A 21 0.02 -6.15 19.31
CA ALA A 21 1.16 -5.63 18.55
C ALA A 21 1.51 -4.17 18.92
N VAL A 22 0.52 -3.30 19.12
CA VAL A 22 0.73 -1.92 19.60
C VAL A 22 1.37 -1.93 20.98
N THR A 23 0.86 -2.76 21.90
CA THR A 23 1.39 -2.89 23.27
C THR A 23 2.85 -3.36 23.27
N ALA A 24 3.17 -4.32 22.40
CA ALA A 24 4.53 -4.83 22.22
C ALA A 24 5.44 -3.93 21.37
N LYS A 25 4.91 -2.81 20.83
CA LYS A 25 5.61 -1.90 19.89
C LYS A 25 6.11 -2.60 18.61
N THR A 26 5.43 -3.64 18.16
CA THR A 26 5.77 -4.44 16.98
C THR A 26 4.91 -4.02 15.77
N PHE A 27 5.12 -2.81 15.26
CA PHE A 27 4.19 -2.17 14.31
C PHE A 27 4.16 -2.72 12.87
N ASN A 28 5.01 -3.69 12.52
CA ASN A 28 5.12 -4.21 11.15
C ASN A 28 4.80 -5.70 11.05
N VAL A 29 4.19 -6.29 12.09
CA VAL A 29 3.84 -7.71 12.13
C VAL A 29 2.46 -7.98 11.53
N LYS A 30 2.24 -9.24 11.13
CA LYS A 30 0.93 -9.73 10.68
C LYS A 30 -0.07 -9.71 11.82
N VAL A 31 -1.30 -9.30 11.52
CA VAL A 31 -2.42 -9.24 12.48
C VAL A 31 -3.71 -9.86 11.94
N GLU A 32 -3.81 -10.07 10.62
CA GLU A 32 -4.92 -10.82 10.02
C GLU A 32 -4.82 -12.30 10.38
N GLN A 33 -5.98 -12.96 10.43
CA GLN A 33 -6.07 -14.39 10.68
C GLN A 33 -6.14 -15.17 9.38
N HIS A 34 -5.70 -16.44 9.42
CA HIS A 34 -5.80 -17.38 8.31
C HIS A 34 -5.06 -16.97 7.02
N ASP A 35 -3.98 -16.20 7.17
CA ASP A 35 -3.05 -15.99 6.06
C ASP A 35 -2.50 -17.35 5.59
N PRO A 36 -2.54 -17.64 4.29
CA PRO A 36 -1.97 -18.87 3.77
C PRO A 36 -0.47 -18.91 4.04
N THR A 37 -0.02 -19.97 4.70
CA THR A 37 1.40 -20.26 4.91
C THR A 37 1.90 -21.13 3.77
N PHE A 38 2.96 -20.70 3.10
CA PHE A 38 3.62 -21.48 2.06
C PHE A 38 4.99 -21.92 2.55
N SER A 39 5.44 -23.09 2.09
CA SER A 39 6.83 -23.52 2.22
C SER A 39 7.73 -22.74 1.24
N GLU A 40 9.03 -22.67 1.52
CA GLU A 40 9.99 -21.97 0.66
C GLU A 40 10.00 -22.53 -0.79
N SER A 41 9.77 -23.84 -0.95
CA SER A 41 9.69 -24.48 -2.26
C SER A 41 8.43 -24.06 -3.04
N GLU A 42 7.30 -23.91 -2.36
CA GLU A 42 6.05 -23.41 -2.95
C GLU A 42 6.17 -21.94 -3.37
N GLU A 43 6.71 -21.08 -2.50
CA GLU A 43 6.98 -19.67 -2.83
C GLU A 43 7.91 -19.57 -4.06
N THR A 44 8.96 -20.40 -4.10
CA THR A 44 9.89 -20.47 -5.23
C THR A 44 9.18 -20.88 -6.52
N ALA A 45 8.30 -21.88 -6.48
CA ALA A 45 7.54 -22.33 -7.64
C ALA A 45 6.58 -21.24 -8.13
N ILE A 46 5.92 -20.52 -7.22
CA ILE A 46 5.01 -19.41 -7.54
C ILE A 46 5.77 -18.30 -8.28
N ILE A 47 6.91 -17.87 -7.74
CA ILE A 47 7.74 -16.82 -8.34
C ILE A 47 8.28 -17.24 -9.71
N ASN A 48 8.85 -18.45 -9.82
CA ASN A 48 9.43 -18.92 -11.08
C ASN A 48 8.37 -19.02 -12.18
N ARG A 49 7.17 -19.52 -11.83
CA ARG A 49 6.02 -19.53 -12.73
C ARG A 49 5.65 -18.12 -13.18
N TYR A 50 5.60 -17.16 -12.26
CA TYR A 50 5.30 -15.76 -12.57
C TYR A 50 6.34 -15.14 -13.51
N LEU A 51 7.63 -15.30 -13.21
CA LEU A 51 8.73 -14.80 -14.05
C LEU A 51 8.73 -15.42 -15.45
N HIS A 52 8.42 -16.71 -15.56
CA HIS A 52 8.29 -17.40 -16.85
C HIS A 52 7.12 -16.83 -17.66
N GLN A 53 5.93 -16.71 -17.05
CA GLN A 53 4.74 -16.16 -17.73
C GLN A 53 4.96 -14.74 -18.25
N ARG A 54 5.71 -13.89 -17.52
CA ARG A 54 6.01 -12.50 -17.93
C ARG A 54 6.74 -12.38 -19.26
N ARG A 55 7.44 -13.42 -19.71
CA ARG A 55 8.15 -13.43 -21.01
C ARG A 55 7.20 -13.55 -22.19
N ALA A 56 6.00 -14.09 -21.99
CA ALA A 56 5.03 -14.29 -23.06
C ALA A 56 4.35 -12.98 -23.48
N TRP A 57 4.10 -12.82 -24.79
CA TRP A 57 3.33 -11.68 -25.31
C TRP A 57 1.91 -11.62 -24.72
N SER A 58 1.31 -12.78 -24.47
CA SER A 58 -0.03 -12.91 -23.87
C SER A 58 -0.09 -12.31 -22.47
N PHE A 59 1.02 -12.30 -21.72
CA PHE A 59 1.11 -11.64 -20.43
C PHE A 59 0.93 -10.12 -20.56
N ARG A 60 1.54 -9.50 -21.58
CA ARG A 60 1.41 -8.06 -21.84
C ARG A 60 -0.03 -7.70 -22.20
N LEU A 61 -0.70 -8.53 -23.01
CA LEU A 61 -2.11 -8.35 -23.35
C LEU A 61 -3.01 -8.48 -22.11
N LYS A 62 -2.84 -9.54 -21.31
CA LYS A 62 -3.60 -9.74 -20.06
C LYS A 62 -3.39 -8.59 -19.08
N THR A 63 -2.16 -8.08 -18.98
CA THR A 63 -1.82 -6.89 -18.16
C THR A 63 -2.56 -5.65 -18.64
N LEU A 64 -2.63 -5.41 -19.95
CA LEU A 64 -3.38 -4.29 -20.51
C LEU A 64 -4.88 -4.40 -20.20
N ILE A 65 -5.48 -5.57 -20.42
CA ILE A 65 -6.89 -5.83 -20.13
C ILE A 65 -7.17 -5.62 -18.64
N CYS A 66 -6.34 -6.21 -17.78
CA CYS A 66 -6.48 -6.08 -16.33
C CYS A 66 -6.41 -4.62 -15.88
N ARG A 67 -5.43 -3.86 -16.39
CA ARG A 67 -5.28 -2.43 -16.07
C ARG A 67 -6.51 -1.63 -16.47
N LEU A 68 -7.07 -1.87 -17.66
CA LEU A 68 -8.29 -1.18 -18.11
C LEU A 68 -9.47 -1.50 -17.19
N MET A 69 -9.67 -2.77 -16.83
CA MET A 69 -10.71 -3.20 -15.91
C MET A 69 -10.56 -2.58 -14.52
N VAL A 70 -9.34 -2.63 -13.95
CA VAL A 70 -9.05 -2.07 -12.62
C VAL A 70 -9.21 -0.55 -12.63
N ASN A 71 -8.78 0.16 -13.67
CA ASN A 71 -8.97 1.60 -13.78
C ASN A 71 -10.45 1.98 -13.88
N ALA A 72 -11.26 1.24 -14.64
CA ALA A 72 -12.70 1.44 -14.70
C ALA A 72 -13.38 1.17 -13.35
N TYR A 73 -12.99 0.08 -12.67
CA TYR A 73 -13.46 -0.23 -11.34
C TYR A 73 -13.08 0.86 -10.33
N ALA A 74 -11.83 1.33 -10.35
CA ALA A 74 -11.31 2.38 -9.50
C ALA A 74 -12.14 3.67 -9.63
N LEU A 75 -12.48 4.10 -10.85
CA LEU A 75 -13.36 5.26 -11.10
C LEU A 75 -14.69 5.14 -10.36
N ARG A 76 -15.31 3.95 -10.41
CA ARG A 76 -16.59 3.69 -9.74
C ARG A 76 -16.46 3.68 -8.22
N VAL A 77 -15.49 2.95 -7.66
CA VAL A 77 -15.41 2.75 -6.19
C VAL A 77 -14.81 3.95 -5.46
N THR A 78 -14.02 4.76 -6.14
CA THR A 78 -13.38 5.96 -5.57
C THR A 78 -14.13 7.26 -5.81
N LYS A 79 -15.38 7.20 -6.31
CA LYS A 79 -16.19 8.41 -6.55
C LYS A 79 -16.26 9.32 -5.31
N ASP A 80 -16.48 8.73 -4.12
CA ASP A 80 -16.63 9.43 -2.83
C ASP A 80 -15.30 9.57 -2.06
N VAL A 81 -14.16 9.34 -2.71
CA VAL A 81 -12.83 9.49 -2.07
C VAL A 81 -12.29 10.87 -2.39
N ASP A 82 -12.09 11.72 -1.40
CA ASP A 82 -11.47 13.03 -1.62
C ASP A 82 -9.95 12.88 -1.78
N VAL A 83 -9.35 13.66 -2.68
CA VAL A 83 -7.89 13.70 -2.86
C VAL A 83 -7.43 15.14 -2.66
N VAL A 84 -6.65 15.37 -1.60
CA VAL A 84 -6.13 16.68 -1.22
C VAL A 84 -4.64 16.75 -1.56
N GLY A 85 -4.17 17.90 -2.05
CA GLY A 85 -2.75 18.13 -2.33
C GLY A 85 -2.25 17.56 -3.67
N ILE A 86 -3.14 17.27 -4.61
CA ILE A 86 -2.78 16.65 -5.89
C ILE A 86 -1.77 17.47 -6.71
N ASP A 87 -1.81 18.80 -6.60
CA ASP A 87 -0.92 19.70 -7.35
C ASP A 87 0.56 19.49 -7.01
N LYS A 88 0.87 18.99 -5.82
CA LYS A 88 2.22 18.71 -5.35
C LYS A 88 2.96 17.67 -6.19
N ILE A 89 2.23 16.82 -6.92
CA ILE A 89 2.80 15.68 -7.66
C ILE A 89 2.55 15.73 -9.17
N ARG A 90 1.76 16.69 -9.68
CA ARG A 90 1.47 16.85 -11.12
C ARG A 90 2.71 17.18 -11.96
N SER A 91 3.67 17.89 -11.36
CA SER A 91 4.93 18.28 -12.01
C SER A 91 5.95 17.13 -12.07
N ILE A 92 5.77 16.06 -11.28
CA ILE A 92 6.71 14.93 -11.24
C ILE A 92 6.56 14.11 -12.54
N LYS A 93 7.55 14.21 -13.44
CA LYS A 93 7.60 13.46 -14.69
C LYS A 93 8.45 12.19 -14.64
N SER A 94 9.35 12.09 -13.66
CA SER A 94 10.20 10.91 -13.42
C SER A 94 9.42 9.70 -12.91
N GLY A 95 10.12 8.56 -12.78
CA GLY A 95 9.69 7.50 -11.87
C GLY A 95 9.59 7.98 -10.41
N GLY A 96 9.06 7.14 -9.53
CA GLY A 96 8.87 7.50 -8.12
C GLY A 96 8.29 6.35 -7.30
N VAL A 97 8.49 6.42 -5.99
CA VAL A 97 7.92 5.45 -5.05
C VAL A 97 6.78 6.12 -4.30
N ILE A 98 5.58 5.58 -4.41
CA ILE A 98 4.43 6.02 -3.63
C ILE A 98 4.44 5.25 -2.30
N THR A 99 4.30 5.97 -1.18
CA THR A 99 4.15 5.36 0.14
C THR A 99 2.82 5.80 0.77
N SER A 100 2.17 4.91 1.51
CA SER A 100 0.94 5.21 2.26
C SER A 100 0.85 4.33 3.51
N ASN A 101 -0.12 4.61 4.39
CA ASN A 101 -0.57 3.66 5.43
C ASN A 101 -1.30 2.46 4.80
N HIS A 102 -1.20 1.28 5.43
CA HIS A 102 -1.72 0.00 4.92
C HIS A 102 -2.75 -0.62 5.88
N PHE A 103 -4.03 -0.61 5.53
CA PHE A 103 -5.15 -0.91 6.44
C PHE A 103 -6.36 -1.63 5.79
N SER A 104 -6.37 -1.81 4.46
CA SER A 104 -7.46 -2.42 3.69
C SER A 104 -6.93 -2.94 2.35
N PRO A 105 -7.39 -4.11 1.86
CA PRO A 105 -6.99 -4.63 0.56
C PRO A 105 -7.37 -3.71 -0.61
N PHE A 106 -8.31 -2.77 -0.40
CA PHE A 106 -8.83 -1.87 -1.43
C PHE A 106 -8.29 -0.45 -1.36
N GLU A 107 -7.52 -0.06 -0.35
CA GLU A 107 -7.06 1.33 -0.22
C GLU A 107 -6.15 1.80 -1.35
N ASN A 108 -5.46 0.87 -2.03
CA ASN A 108 -4.66 1.18 -3.21
C ASN A 108 -5.51 1.85 -4.31
N MET A 109 -6.84 1.68 -4.30
CA MET A 109 -7.75 2.35 -5.23
C MET A 109 -7.77 3.87 -5.00
N ALA A 110 -7.67 4.33 -3.75
CA ALA A 110 -7.54 5.76 -3.45
C ALA A 110 -6.23 6.31 -4.02
N VAL A 111 -5.13 5.58 -3.87
CA VAL A 111 -3.83 5.93 -4.48
C VAL A 111 -3.96 5.96 -6.01
N ARG A 112 -4.59 4.95 -6.64
CA ARG A 112 -4.86 4.94 -8.09
C ARG A 112 -5.67 6.15 -8.54
N LYS A 113 -6.66 6.61 -7.76
CA LYS A 113 -7.38 7.86 -8.04
C LYS A 113 -6.43 9.05 -8.08
N ALA A 114 -5.52 9.19 -7.12
CA ALA A 114 -4.53 10.27 -7.13
C ALA A 114 -3.56 10.17 -8.31
N VAL A 115 -3.04 8.98 -8.64
CA VAL A 115 -2.19 8.78 -9.82
C VAL A 115 -2.89 9.29 -11.09
N ARG A 116 -4.17 8.94 -11.26
CA ARG A 116 -4.99 9.43 -12.38
C ARG A 116 -5.19 10.94 -12.37
N LEU A 117 -5.52 11.53 -11.22
CA LEU A 117 -5.71 12.99 -11.09
C LEU A 117 -4.40 13.78 -11.29
N ALA A 118 -3.25 13.12 -11.12
CA ALA A 118 -1.93 13.66 -11.45
C ALA A 118 -1.59 13.56 -12.95
N GLY A 119 -2.50 13.04 -13.77
CA GLY A 119 -2.31 12.87 -15.21
C GLY A 119 -1.57 11.58 -15.61
N ARG A 120 -1.56 10.57 -14.75
CA ARG A 120 -0.88 9.28 -15.00
C ARG A 120 -1.88 8.13 -15.03
N HIS A 121 -1.71 7.19 -15.96
CA HIS A 121 -2.68 6.08 -16.17
C HIS A 121 -2.17 4.71 -15.73
N ARG A 122 -0.93 4.65 -15.23
CA ARG A 122 -0.25 3.41 -14.83
C ARG A 122 0.56 3.63 -13.56
N MET A 123 0.41 2.69 -12.64
CA MET A 123 1.29 2.51 -11.48
C MET A 123 1.50 1.02 -11.28
N TYR A 124 2.60 0.67 -10.63
CA TYR A 124 2.90 -0.69 -10.19
C TYR A 124 2.60 -0.80 -8.69
N ILE A 125 2.32 -2.00 -8.22
CA ILE A 125 2.10 -2.29 -6.80
C ILE A 125 3.04 -3.39 -6.37
N VAL A 126 3.77 -3.18 -5.29
CA VAL A 126 4.53 -4.24 -4.63
C VAL A 126 3.59 -5.06 -3.75
N SER A 127 3.56 -6.36 -3.95
CA SER A 127 2.70 -7.31 -3.21
C SER A 127 3.49 -8.54 -2.78
N GLN A 128 3.11 -9.17 -1.67
CA GLN A 128 3.66 -10.48 -1.28
C GLN A 128 3.47 -11.49 -2.42
N ASP A 129 4.48 -12.31 -2.64
CA ASP A 129 4.53 -13.37 -3.65
C ASP A 129 3.41 -14.40 -3.47
N THR A 130 3.04 -14.73 -2.24
CA THR A 130 1.92 -15.61 -1.88
C THR A 130 0.58 -15.16 -2.48
N ASN A 131 0.35 -13.85 -2.67
CA ASN A 131 -0.87 -13.34 -3.32
C ASN A 131 -0.97 -13.76 -4.80
N LEU A 132 0.14 -14.11 -5.45
CA LEU A 132 0.14 -14.62 -6.82
C LEU A 132 -0.45 -16.05 -6.93
N ALA A 133 -0.59 -16.76 -5.81
CA ALA A 133 -1.20 -18.09 -5.77
C ALA A 133 -2.74 -18.07 -5.72
N MET A 134 -3.36 -16.88 -5.55
CA MET A 134 -4.81 -16.75 -5.53
C MET A 134 -5.43 -17.25 -6.83
N LYS A 135 -6.63 -17.85 -6.74
CA LYS A 135 -7.37 -18.42 -7.88
C LYS A 135 -8.49 -17.46 -8.34
N GLY A 136 -9.04 -17.73 -9.54
CA GLY A 136 -10.17 -17.00 -10.09
C GLY A 136 -9.86 -15.55 -10.47
N LEU A 137 -10.89 -14.68 -10.39
CA LEU A 137 -10.77 -13.27 -10.77
C LEU A 137 -9.75 -12.51 -9.91
N LEU A 138 -9.69 -12.79 -8.61
CA LEU A 138 -8.72 -12.16 -7.72
C LEU A 138 -7.29 -12.57 -8.08
N GLY A 139 -7.08 -13.86 -8.39
CA GLY A 139 -5.82 -14.36 -8.94
C GLY A 139 -5.41 -13.68 -10.24
N PHE A 140 -6.35 -13.45 -11.15
CA PHE A 140 -6.11 -12.70 -12.39
C PHE A 140 -5.62 -11.27 -12.09
N VAL A 141 -6.30 -10.54 -11.20
CA VAL A 141 -5.87 -9.19 -10.81
C VAL A 141 -4.49 -9.20 -10.19
N MET A 142 -4.23 -10.09 -9.21
CA MET A 142 -2.93 -10.16 -8.53
C MET A 142 -1.77 -10.48 -9.48
N ASN A 143 -2.01 -11.27 -10.53
CA ASN A 143 -0.99 -11.63 -11.51
C ASN A 143 -0.79 -10.59 -12.62
N TYR A 144 -1.79 -9.74 -12.92
CA TYR A 144 -1.77 -8.90 -14.14
C TYR A 144 -2.00 -7.40 -13.89
N ASP A 145 -2.26 -6.93 -12.66
CA ASP A 145 -2.48 -5.52 -12.35
C ASP A 145 -1.16 -4.75 -12.10
N ASP A 146 -0.17 -4.95 -12.98
CA ASP A 146 1.18 -4.36 -12.87
C ASP A 146 1.87 -4.66 -11.52
N THR A 147 1.67 -5.88 -11.00
CA THR A 147 2.26 -6.34 -9.73
C THR A 147 3.77 -6.60 -9.83
N ILE A 148 4.52 -6.13 -8.84
CA ILE A 148 5.92 -6.51 -8.61
C ILE A 148 5.94 -7.37 -7.34
N PRO A 149 6.17 -8.70 -7.43
CA PRO A 149 6.16 -9.55 -6.25
C PRO A 149 7.33 -9.21 -5.33
N LEU A 150 7.09 -9.27 -4.03
CA LEU A 150 8.10 -9.17 -2.97
C LEU A 150 8.21 -10.52 -2.30
N SER A 151 9.40 -11.11 -2.38
CA SER A 151 9.73 -12.35 -1.69
C SER A 151 10.70 -12.08 -0.56
N GLY A 152 10.63 -12.86 0.52
CA GLY A 152 11.59 -12.79 1.63
C GLY A 152 13.01 -13.21 1.25
N ARG A 153 13.20 -13.76 0.04
CA ARG A 153 14.47 -14.33 -0.42
C ARG A 153 15.49 -13.26 -0.85
N PRO A 154 16.68 -13.19 -0.23
CA PRO A 154 17.69 -12.19 -0.58
C PRO A 154 18.13 -12.21 -2.05
N SER A 155 18.28 -13.39 -2.65
CA SER A 155 18.64 -13.55 -4.07
C SER A 155 17.59 -12.97 -5.02
N PHE A 156 16.31 -13.04 -4.63
CA PHE A 156 15.22 -12.45 -5.39
C PHE A 156 15.21 -10.92 -5.27
N LEU A 157 15.40 -10.40 -4.04
CA LEU A 157 15.43 -8.97 -3.76
C LEU A 157 16.58 -8.25 -4.50
N ASN A 158 17.77 -8.84 -4.50
CA ASN A 158 18.97 -8.25 -5.12
C ASN A 158 19.04 -8.46 -6.64
N GLY A 159 18.17 -9.28 -7.23
CA GLY A 159 18.17 -9.59 -8.66
C GLY A 159 16.85 -9.21 -9.33
N PRO A 160 15.92 -10.17 -9.54
CA PRO A 160 14.67 -9.93 -10.26
C PRO A 160 13.84 -8.76 -9.72
N PHE A 161 13.73 -8.59 -8.40
CA PHE A 161 12.95 -7.51 -7.80
C PHE A 161 13.52 -6.14 -8.16
N LEU A 162 14.83 -5.95 -7.94
CA LEU A 162 15.52 -4.71 -8.29
C LEU A 162 15.43 -4.42 -9.79
N GLN A 163 15.59 -5.43 -10.65
CA GLN A 163 15.44 -5.25 -12.10
C GLN A 163 14.05 -4.76 -12.50
N MET A 164 12.99 -5.32 -11.88
CA MET A 164 11.61 -4.89 -12.14
C MET A 164 11.34 -3.46 -11.65
N LEU A 165 11.87 -3.09 -10.47
CA LEU A 165 11.77 -1.72 -9.95
C LEU A 165 12.50 -0.73 -10.87
N THR A 166 13.75 -1.00 -11.22
CA THR A 166 14.54 -0.16 -12.13
C THR A 166 13.86 0.00 -13.48
N ALA A 167 13.31 -1.07 -14.05
CA ALA A 167 12.57 -1.00 -15.31
C ALA A 167 11.30 -0.12 -15.18
N ALA A 168 10.58 -0.20 -14.06
CA ALA A 168 9.44 0.68 -13.81
C ALA A 168 9.86 2.15 -13.69
N PHE A 169 10.91 2.45 -12.92
CA PHE A 169 11.40 3.81 -12.73
C PHE A 169 11.94 4.43 -14.01
N ASN A 170 12.73 3.68 -14.80
CA ASN A 170 13.24 4.12 -16.10
C ASN A 170 12.12 4.35 -17.12
N GLY A 171 11.01 3.61 -17.01
CA GLY A 171 9.78 3.85 -17.75
C GLY A 171 8.95 5.03 -17.23
N ASN A 172 9.50 5.85 -16.32
CA ASN A 172 8.82 6.95 -15.64
C ASN A 172 7.57 6.53 -14.88
N HIS A 173 7.47 5.28 -14.44
CA HIS A 173 6.32 4.77 -13.72
C HIS A 173 6.47 4.92 -12.21
N TRP A 174 5.33 5.07 -11.54
CA TRP A 174 5.28 5.09 -10.07
C TRP A 174 5.03 3.70 -9.53
N VAL A 175 5.70 3.37 -8.42
CA VAL A 175 5.56 2.09 -7.74
C VAL A 175 5.05 2.32 -6.33
N LEU A 176 3.89 1.77 -5.99
CA LEU A 176 3.35 1.77 -4.64
C LEU A 176 4.02 0.70 -3.79
N ILE A 177 4.65 1.13 -2.69
CA ILE A 177 5.27 0.28 -1.70
C ILE A 177 4.76 0.74 -0.33
N TYR A 178 4.15 -0.17 0.44
CA TYR A 178 3.71 0.13 1.80
C TYR A 178 4.87 -0.08 2.78
N PRO A 179 5.50 0.99 3.30
CA PRO A 179 6.66 0.83 4.17
C PRO A 179 6.24 0.34 5.58
N GLU A 180 4.96 0.37 5.92
CA GLU A 180 4.43 -0.24 7.15
C GLU A 180 4.44 -1.79 7.12
N GLN A 181 4.75 -2.37 5.96
CA GLN A 181 4.72 -3.81 5.63
C GLN A 181 3.32 -4.41 5.66
N GLU A 182 2.88 -4.91 6.80
CA GLU A 182 1.68 -5.73 6.92
C GLU A 182 0.44 -4.87 7.07
N MET A 183 -0.69 -5.28 6.47
CA MET A 183 -1.94 -4.55 6.55
C MET A 183 -2.55 -4.63 7.95
N TRP A 184 -2.92 -3.50 8.54
CA TRP A 184 -3.62 -3.46 9.84
C TRP A 184 -5.04 -2.93 9.66
N PHE A 185 -6.01 -3.84 9.69
CA PHE A 185 -7.43 -3.57 9.40
C PHE A 185 -7.92 -2.25 10.01
N ASN A 186 -8.28 -1.30 9.15
CA ASN A 186 -8.84 0.01 9.50
C ASN A 186 -8.06 0.82 10.56
N TYR A 187 -6.79 0.49 10.80
CA TYR A 187 -5.98 1.18 11.79
C TYR A 187 -5.61 2.59 11.30
N ARG A 188 -6.01 3.60 12.08
CA ARG A 188 -5.92 5.02 11.67
C ARG A 188 -4.53 5.62 11.78
N LYS A 189 -3.73 5.14 12.73
CA LYS A 189 -2.44 5.74 13.09
C LYS A 189 -1.39 5.32 12.06
N PRO A 190 -0.62 6.26 11.49
CA PRO A 190 0.54 5.88 10.68
C PRO A 190 1.48 5.06 11.56
N ARG A 191 2.12 4.04 10.99
CA ARG A 191 3.03 3.15 11.71
C ARG A 191 4.48 3.44 11.34
N PRO A 192 5.44 3.23 12.26
CA PRO A 192 6.86 3.33 11.95
C PRO A 192 7.22 2.50 10.70
N PRO A 193 7.79 3.14 9.67
CA PRO A 193 8.09 2.47 8.41
C PRO A 193 9.35 1.61 8.49
N LYS A 194 9.46 0.64 7.58
CA LYS A 194 10.73 -0.02 7.22
C LYS A 194 11.42 0.71 6.08
N ARG A 195 12.76 0.58 6.06
CA ARG A 195 13.67 1.32 5.19
C ARG A 195 13.60 0.96 3.69
N GLY A 196 13.10 -0.24 3.34
CA GLY A 196 13.22 -0.80 1.98
C GLY A 196 12.75 0.14 0.86
N ALA A 197 11.54 0.70 0.97
CA ALA A 197 10.97 1.60 -0.04
C ALA A 197 11.88 2.80 -0.34
N TYR A 198 12.44 3.39 0.72
CA TYR A 198 13.31 4.56 0.65
C TYR A 198 14.70 4.22 0.13
N PHE A 199 15.20 3.02 0.43
CA PHE A 199 16.47 2.54 -0.14
C PHE A 199 16.37 2.41 -1.66
N TYR A 200 15.32 1.78 -2.18
CA TYR A 200 15.15 1.65 -3.64
C TYR A 200 14.90 3.00 -4.32
N ALA A 201 14.15 3.91 -3.68
CA ALA A 201 13.96 5.26 -4.20
C ALA A 201 15.28 6.04 -4.27
N ALA A 202 16.08 6.01 -3.20
CA ALA A 202 17.39 6.66 -3.14
C ALA A 202 18.38 6.04 -4.15
N ALA A 203 18.42 4.72 -4.28
CA ALA A 203 19.31 4.03 -5.21
C ALA A 203 18.98 4.34 -6.68
N ALA A 204 17.70 4.51 -7.01
CA ALA A 204 17.24 4.87 -8.34
C ALA A 204 17.19 6.41 -8.57
N ASN A 205 17.57 7.21 -7.57
CA ASN A 205 17.47 8.67 -7.59
C ASN A 205 16.07 9.19 -7.98
N VAL A 206 15.02 8.58 -7.43
CA VAL A 206 13.61 8.97 -7.67
C VAL A 206 12.95 9.48 -6.39
N PRO A 207 11.94 10.37 -6.47
CA PRO A 207 11.27 10.89 -5.28
C PRO A 207 10.37 9.85 -4.59
N ILE A 208 10.16 10.06 -3.28
CA ILE A 208 9.01 9.54 -2.55
C ILE A 208 7.81 10.44 -2.79
N ILE A 209 6.72 9.84 -3.24
CA ILE A 209 5.39 10.44 -3.29
C ILE A 209 4.67 10.01 -2.02
N SER A 210 4.73 10.88 -1.02
CA SER A 210 4.21 10.62 0.31
C SER A 210 2.70 10.80 0.35
N CYS A 211 1.97 9.76 0.71
CA CYS A 211 0.52 9.80 0.90
C CYS A 211 0.12 9.38 2.32
N PHE A 212 -0.99 9.92 2.81
CA PHE A 212 -1.65 9.46 4.02
C PHE A 212 -3.15 9.37 3.77
N THR A 213 -3.76 8.21 4.02
CA THR A 213 -5.21 8.05 3.89
C THR A 213 -5.86 8.19 5.25
N GLU A 214 -6.66 9.25 5.39
CA GLU A 214 -7.55 9.47 6.53
C GLU A 214 -8.83 8.64 6.36
N ILE A 215 -9.30 8.04 7.45
CA ILE A 215 -10.48 7.16 7.49
C ILE A 215 -11.51 7.75 8.46
N ARG A 216 -12.63 8.24 7.91
CA ARG A 216 -13.72 8.82 8.68
C ARG A 216 -14.87 7.83 8.81
N ASP A 217 -15.40 7.70 10.02
CA ASP A 217 -16.61 6.92 10.27
C ASP A 217 -17.82 7.64 9.68
N LEU A 218 -18.75 6.86 9.15
CA LEU A 218 -20.05 7.32 8.70
C LEU A 218 -21.14 6.87 9.68
N PRO A 219 -22.28 7.58 9.75
CA PRO A 219 -23.39 7.18 10.60
C PRO A 219 -24.00 5.82 10.22
N ALA A 220 -23.95 5.45 8.95
CA ALA A 220 -24.51 4.19 8.45
C ALA A 220 -23.72 2.97 8.93
N ARG A 221 -24.43 1.85 9.17
CA ARG A 221 -23.81 0.57 9.49
C ARG A 221 -23.49 -0.22 8.23
N GLU A 222 -22.32 -0.85 8.22
CA GLU A 222 -21.95 -1.86 7.23
C GLU A 222 -22.46 -3.24 7.67
N ASN A 223 -22.34 -3.56 8.97
CA ASN A 223 -22.84 -4.78 9.59
C ASN A 223 -23.01 -4.60 11.11
N GLN A 224 -23.23 -5.69 11.85
CA GLN A 224 -23.41 -5.68 13.32
C GLN A 224 -22.18 -5.15 14.09
N GLN A 225 -20.98 -5.29 13.52
CA GLN A 225 -19.72 -4.89 14.14
C GLN A 225 -19.15 -3.56 13.62
N LEU A 226 -19.52 -3.18 12.39
CA LEU A 226 -18.87 -2.09 11.66
C LEU A 226 -19.84 -1.03 11.17
N ARG A 227 -19.42 0.23 11.28
CA ARG A 227 -19.93 1.37 10.52
C ARG A 227 -19.28 1.45 9.16
N GLU A 228 -20.01 2.00 8.20
CA GLU A 228 -19.41 2.41 6.93
C GLU A 228 -18.33 3.47 7.20
N VAL A 229 -17.31 3.51 6.33
CA VAL A 229 -16.23 4.49 6.39
C VAL A 229 -16.08 5.21 5.04
N ARG A 230 -15.55 6.43 5.07
CA ARG A 230 -15.09 7.16 3.87
C ARG A 230 -13.63 7.53 3.98
N TYR A 231 -12.96 7.64 2.83
CA TYR A 231 -11.52 7.91 2.76
C TYR A 231 -11.24 9.29 2.20
N ILE A 232 -10.23 9.95 2.76
CA ILE A 232 -9.62 11.16 2.22
C ILE A 232 -8.13 10.87 2.05
N LEU A 233 -7.64 10.90 0.82
CA LEU A 233 -6.22 10.71 0.53
C LEU A 233 -5.53 12.08 0.55
N HIS A 234 -4.60 12.24 1.48
CA HIS A 234 -3.73 13.40 1.57
C HIS A 234 -2.42 13.11 0.82
N VAL A 235 -2.20 13.81 -0.29
CA VAL A 235 -0.90 13.87 -0.95
C VAL A 235 -0.05 14.90 -0.23
N LEU A 236 1.04 14.45 0.36
CA LEU A 236 1.97 15.27 1.15
C LEU A 236 3.11 15.78 0.25
N ASP A 237 4.01 16.59 0.79
CA ASP A 237 5.13 17.12 0.00
C ASP A 237 6.05 15.98 -0.47
N PRO A 238 6.39 15.92 -1.77
CA PRO A 238 7.29 14.90 -2.28
C PRO A 238 8.70 15.07 -1.68
N ILE A 239 9.41 13.96 -1.53
CA ILE A 239 10.72 13.92 -0.91
C ILE A 239 11.72 13.41 -1.94
N TYR A 240 12.68 14.25 -2.29
CA TYR A 240 13.73 13.92 -3.26
C TYR A 240 15.00 13.47 -2.54
N PRO A 241 15.78 12.55 -3.12
CA PRO A 241 17.13 12.25 -2.64
C PRO A 241 18.01 13.51 -2.70
N ASP A 242 18.80 13.74 -1.67
CA ASP A 242 19.84 14.76 -1.64
C ASP A 242 21.09 14.24 -2.40
N PRO A 243 21.53 14.91 -3.48
CA PRO A 243 22.68 14.47 -4.25
C PRO A 243 24.00 14.48 -3.47
N LYS A 244 24.05 15.15 -2.31
CA LYS A 244 25.24 15.20 -1.43
C LYS A 244 25.33 14.03 -0.45
N LEU A 245 24.27 13.24 -0.32
CA LEU A 245 24.21 12.13 0.63
C LEU A 245 24.41 10.79 -0.07
N SER A 246 24.98 9.83 0.66
CA SER A 246 25.03 8.44 0.20
C SER A 246 23.60 7.89 0.03
N VAL A 247 23.43 6.84 -0.80
CA VAL A 247 22.15 6.11 -0.91
C VAL A 247 21.65 5.66 0.47
N ARG A 248 22.58 5.25 1.34
CA ARG A 248 22.26 4.84 2.70
C ARG A 248 21.65 5.98 3.50
N ASP A 249 22.31 7.13 3.55
CA ASP A 249 21.88 8.24 4.40
C ASP A 249 20.62 8.91 3.83
N ASN A 250 20.52 9.03 2.50
CA ASN A 250 19.28 9.41 1.82
C ASN A 250 18.12 8.52 2.25
N SER A 251 18.28 7.21 2.22
CA SER A 251 17.18 6.31 2.57
C SER A 251 16.70 6.45 4.02
N PHE A 252 17.58 6.82 4.98
CA PHE A 252 17.18 7.11 6.35
C PHE A 252 16.49 8.47 6.46
N GLN A 253 17.07 9.52 5.86
CA GLN A 253 16.52 10.87 5.90
C GLN A 253 15.13 10.93 5.25
N MET A 254 14.96 10.31 4.07
CA MET A 254 13.70 10.24 3.36
C MET A 254 12.64 9.47 4.17
N MET A 255 13.04 8.35 4.80
CA MET A 255 12.16 7.56 5.68
C MET A 255 11.65 8.36 6.87
N GLU A 256 12.54 9.05 7.57
CA GLU A 256 12.19 9.85 8.73
C GLU A 256 11.27 11.01 8.34
N ARG A 257 11.59 11.70 7.24
CA ARG A 257 10.78 12.81 6.73
C ARG A 257 9.39 12.36 6.31
N ASP A 258 9.28 11.24 5.59
CA ASP A 258 7.99 10.66 5.19
C ASP A 258 7.13 10.32 6.40
N TYR A 259 7.71 9.62 7.38
CA TYR A 259 7.02 9.27 8.62
C TYR A 259 6.56 10.52 9.37
N ARG A 260 7.43 11.52 9.53
CA ARG A 260 7.09 12.80 10.19
C ARG A 260 5.95 13.53 9.47
N GLN A 261 5.95 13.55 8.14
CA GLN A 261 4.85 14.13 7.34
C GLN A 261 3.53 13.38 7.59
N LYS A 262 3.54 12.04 7.61
CA LYS A 262 2.35 11.22 7.90
C LYS A 262 1.85 11.41 9.33
N CYS A 263 2.73 11.49 10.32
CA CYS A 263 2.37 11.80 11.71
C CYS A 263 1.65 13.15 11.80
N ARG A 264 2.20 14.20 11.17
CA ARG A 264 1.56 15.52 11.14
C ARG A 264 0.20 15.50 10.42
N ALA A 265 0.11 14.79 9.30
CA ALA A 265 -1.14 14.64 8.55
C ALA A 265 -2.22 13.94 9.41
N TYR A 266 -1.84 12.90 10.14
CA TYR A 266 -2.71 12.24 11.11
C TYR A 266 -3.17 13.20 12.22
N GLU A 267 -2.25 13.94 12.84
CA GLU A 267 -2.59 14.85 13.94
C GLU A 267 -3.52 15.97 13.49
N ALA A 268 -3.31 16.49 12.27
CA ALA A 268 -4.18 17.48 11.65
C ALA A 268 -5.56 16.90 11.30
N ALA A 269 -5.61 15.69 10.74
CA ALA A 269 -6.85 15.03 10.33
C ALA A 269 -7.77 14.67 11.52
N TYR A 270 -7.18 14.19 12.62
CA TYR A 270 -7.95 13.70 13.77
C TYR A 270 -7.95 14.66 14.96
N HIS A 271 -7.33 15.83 14.83
CA HIS A 271 -7.20 16.86 15.88
C HIS A 271 -6.70 16.30 17.22
N ARG A 272 -5.75 15.35 17.18
CA ARG A 272 -5.19 14.70 18.36
C ARG A 272 -3.72 14.35 18.14
N LYS A 273 -2.90 14.50 19.18
CA LYS A 273 -1.49 14.06 19.14
C LYS A 273 -1.39 12.57 18.86
N LEU A 274 -0.39 12.18 18.08
CA LEU A 274 -0.09 10.78 17.83
C LEU A 274 0.54 10.16 19.07
N THR A 275 -0.12 9.14 19.63
CA THR A 275 0.43 8.28 20.66
C THR A 275 0.21 6.81 20.27
N TYR A 276 1.09 5.93 20.71
CA TYR A 276 0.96 4.48 20.48
C TYR A 276 0.37 3.75 21.68
N THR A 277 -0.50 4.42 22.44
CA THR A 277 -1.42 3.74 23.36
C THR A 277 -2.65 3.31 22.56
N PHE A 278 -2.99 2.02 22.60
CA PHE A 278 -4.13 1.48 21.86
C PHE A 278 -5.46 1.98 22.42
N SER A 279 -6.37 2.35 21.54
CA SER A 279 -7.79 2.57 21.82
C SER A 279 -8.62 1.93 20.71
N THR A 280 -9.82 1.44 21.03
CA THR A 280 -10.75 0.94 20.01
C THR A 280 -11.12 2.01 18.98
N LYS A 281 -11.09 3.30 19.37
CA LYS A 281 -11.26 4.45 18.45
C LYS A 281 -10.14 4.57 17.41
N ASP A 282 -9.05 3.83 17.54
CA ASP A 282 -7.98 3.79 16.53
C ASP A 282 -8.33 2.88 15.36
N ILE A 283 -9.36 2.04 15.49
CA ILE A 283 -9.92 1.22 14.42
C ILE A 283 -11.12 1.94 13.84
N ALA A 284 -11.00 2.41 12.61
CA ALA A 284 -12.11 3.05 11.94
C ALA A 284 -13.27 2.07 11.69
N GLY A 285 -14.48 2.55 11.85
CA GLY A 285 -15.72 1.80 11.69
C GLY A 285 -16.06 0.88 12.86
N TRP A 286 -15.15 0.59 13.78
CA TRP A 286 -15.41 -0.37 14.86
C TRP A 286 -16.46 0.12 15.85
N ASP A 287 -17.63 -0.52 15.83
CA ASP A 287 -18.79 -0.21 16.69
C ASP A 287 -19.63 -1.48 16.92
N PRO A 288 -19.10 -2.45 17.71
CA PRO A 288 -19.79 -3.71 17.96
C PRO A 288 -21.07 -3.48 18.76
N GLN A 289 -22.19 -3.98 18.23
CA GLN A 289 -23.41 -4.09 19.02
C GLN A 289 -23.21 -5.14 20.13
N LYS A 290 -23.77 -4.85 21.31
CA LYS A 290 -23.87 -5.80 22.41
C LYS A 290 -24.90 -6.87 22.10
#